data_AF-A0A9Q2XM90-F1
#
_entry.id   AF-A0A9Q2XM90-F1
#
_cell.length_a   1.000
_cell.length_b   1.000
_cell.length_c   1.000
_cell.angle_alpha   90.00
_cell.angle_beta   90.00
_cell.angle_gamma   90.00
#
_symmetry.space_group_name_H-M   'P 1'
#
loop_
_entity.id
_entity.type
_entity.pdbx_description
1 polymer ?
#
loop_
_entity_poly.entity_id
_entity_poly.type
_entity_poly.pdbx_seq_one_letter_code
_entity_poly.pdbx_strand_id
1 'polypeptide(L)'
;MSVNNIHALTTKARADTNVWFIRSRLSPAHKRLVRLSQFQALGWFFTVVDCMAKYSRVDQLNAMYAFNTEVDQFNFGSFSALHLLASATWSDRVVAAWCLVGVEQRAIARQFVADEAHNFWSDTQFCNPGWDEYVQARVTAINAGETGPAQFDIVSFVGQPARARLVFAQ
;
A
#
# COMPACT_ATOMS: atom_id res chain seq x y z
N MET A 1 -41.18 35.33 -2.62
CA MET A 1 -40.17 34.76 -1.72
C MET A 1 -40.64 33.34 -1.39
N SER A 2 -40.23 32.32 -2.16
CA SER A 2 -39.25 31.26 -1.76
C SER A 2 -39.42 30.85 -0.29
N VAL A 3 -39.74 29.60 0.05
CA VAL A 3 -38.79 28.47 0.03
C VAL A 3 -39.48 27.13 -0.30
N ASN A 4 -38.88 26.39 -1.23
CA ASN A 4 -39.20 25.00 -1.55
C ASN A 4 -38.75 24.07 -0.40
N ASN A 5 -39.67 23.24 0.10
CA ASN A 5 -39.34 22.06 0.91
C ASN A 5 -38.73 20.98 0.00
N ILE A 6 -37.40 20.95 -0.08
CA ILE A 6 -36.67 19.85 -0.71
C ILE A 6 -36.56 18.74 0.33
N HIS A 7 -37.31 17.67 0.11
CA HIS A 7 -37.04 16.37 0.71
C HIS A 7 -35.58 16.01 0.46
N ALA A 8 -34.78 15.99 1.52
CA ALA A 8 -33.44 15.43 1.48
C ALA A 8 -33.57 13.94 1.15
N LEU A 9 -33.24 13.60 -0.10
CA LEU A 9 -32.95 12.22 -0.49
C LEU A 9 -31.82 11.73 0.41
N THR A 10 -32.16 10.87 1.36
CA THR A 10 -31.19 10.09 2.11
C THR A 10 -30.74 8.94 1.20
N THR A 11 -29.80 9.22 0.30
CA THR A 11 -29.01 8.18 -0.35
C THR A 11 -28.06 7.57 0.66
N LYS A 12 -28.59 6.63 1.44
CA LYS A 12 -27.81 5.71 2.27
C LYS A 12 -27.11 4.72 1.33
N ALA A 13 -26.02 5.16 0.70
CA ALA A 13 -25.10 4.25 0.04
C ALA A 13 -24.34 3.46 1.12
N ARG A 14 -24.96 2.39 1.64
CA ARG A 14 -24.21 1.29 2.22
C ARG A 14 -23.54 0.57 1.06
N ALA A 15 -22.37 1.04 0.65
CA ALA A 15 -21.40 0.16 0.07
C ALA A 15 -20.89 -0.71 1.21
N ASP A 16 -21.31 -1.96 1.27
CA ASP A 16 -20.60 -2.99 2.02
C ASP A 16 -19.20 -3.08 1.40
N THR A 17 -18.27 -2.27 1.89
CA THR A 17 -16.85 -2.43 1.62
C THR A 17 -16.45 -3.74 2.27
N ASN A 18 -16.44 -4.81 1.49
CA ASN A 18 -15.79 -6.06 1.88
C ASN A 18 -14.34 -5.73 2.24
N VAL A 19 -14.06 -5.62 3.55
CA VAL A 19 -12.69 -5.50 4.07
C VAL A 19 -12.07 -6.89 3.95
N TRP A 20 -11.44 -7.14 2.81
CA TRP A 20 -10.94 -8.46 2.41
C TRP A 20 -9.80 -8.92 3.30
N PHE A 21 -8.92 -8.00 3.67
CA PHE A 21 -7.91 -8.29 4.67
C PHE A 21 -8.54 -8.14 6.04
N ILE A 22 -9.10 -9.24 6.53
CA ILE A 22 -9.77 -9.31 7.83
C ILE A 22 -8.83 -8.73 8.91
N ARG A 23 -9.03 -7.46 9.22
CA ARG A 23 -8.30 -6.76 10.29
C ARG A 23 -8.68 -7.32 11.64
N SER A 24 -9.71 -8.16 11.75
CA SER A 24 -10.19 -8.71 13.02
C SER A 24 -9.11 -9.48 13.78
N ARG A 25 -8.17 -10.12 13.07
CA ARG A 25 -7.01 -10.85 13.63
C ARG A 25 -5.90 -9.95 14.17
N LEU A 26 -5.91 -8.66 13.84
CA LEU A 26 -4.95 -7.71 14.39
C LEU A 26 -5.34 -7.34 15.84
N SER A 27 -4.32 -7.14 16.68
CA SER A 27 -4.53 -6.55 18.01
C SER A 27 -5.17 -5.15 17.87
N PRO A 28 -5.85 -4.63 18.91
CA PRO A 28 -6.40 -3.27 18.86
C PRO A 28 -5.35 -2.20 18.49
N ALA A 29 -4.12 -2.33 18.98
CA ALA A 29 -3.01 -1.45 18.63
C ALA A 29 -2.66 -1.54 17.14
N HIS A 30 -2.54 -2.75 16.60
CA HIS A 30 -2.25 -2.97 15.18
C HIS A 30 -3.36 -2.46 14.26
N LYS A 31 -4.63 -2.64 14.65
CA LYS A 31 -5.79 -2.06 13.93
C LYS A 31 -5.69 -0.54 13.87
N ARG A 32 -5.26 0.10 14.97
CA ARG A 32 -5.09 1.55 15.04
C ARG A 32 -3.98 2.01 14.09
N LEU A 33 -2.84 1.32 14.04
CA LEU A 33 -1.73 1.65 13.14
C LEU A 33 -2.14 1.59 11.68
N VAL A 34 -2.73 0.46 11.24
CA VAL A 34 -3.22 0.26 9.86
C VAL A 34 -4.33 1.25 9.48
N ARG A 35 -5.07 1.77 10.46
CA ARG A 35 -6.10 2.80 10.21
C ARG A 35 -5.50 4.20 10.07
N LEU A 36 -4.45 4.51 10.83
CA LEU A 36 -3.89 5.86 10.92
C LEU A 36 -2.76 6.12 9.92
N SER A 37 -2.06 5.07 9.48
CA SER A 37 -0.97 5.17 8.51
C SER A 37 -1.26 4.29 7.29
N GLN A 38 -1.48 4.94 6.15
CA GLN A 38 -1.57 4.26 4.85
C GLN A 38 -0.29 3.47 4.57
N PHE A 39 0.87 4.00 4.97
CA PHE A 39 2.14 3.31 4.81
C PHE A 39 2.20 2.01 5.62
N GLN A 40 1.81 2.02 6.90
CA GLN A 40 1.74 0.78 7.69
C GLN A 40 0.65 -0.17 7.17
N ALA A 41 -0.45 0.35 6.63
CA ALA A 41 -1.48 -0.46 6.00
C ALA A 41 -0.95 -1.23 4.78
N LEU A 42 -0.17 -0.56 3.91
CA LEU A 42 0.47 -1.20 2.76
C LEU A 42 1.45 -2.31 3.19
N GLY A 43 2.28 -2.08 4.21
CA GLY A 43 3.18 -3.11 4.76
C GLY A 43 2.40 -4.34 5.25
N TRP A 44 1.27 -4.11 5.94
CA TRP A 44 0.37 -5.19 6.35
C TRP A 44 -0.23 -5.93 5.15
N PHE A 45 -0.71 -5.21 4.13
CA PHE A 45 -1.29 -5.82 2.94
C PHE A 45 -0.29 -6.72 2.21
N PHE A 46 0.96 -6.29 2.09
CA PHE A 46 2.04 -7.11 1.53
C PHE A 46 2.29 -8.39 2.34
N THR A 47 2.29 -8.29 3.68
CA THR A 47 2.43 -9.46 4.55
C THR A 47 1.33 -10.49 4.28
N VAL A 48 0.08 -10.03 4.09
CA VAL A 48 -1.04 -10.92 3.78
C VAL A 48 -0.90 -11.52 2.38
N VAL A 49 -0.57 -10.72 1.37
CA VAL A 49 -0.39 -11.19 -0.01
C VAL A 49 0.73 -12.22 -0.10
N ASP A 50 1.88 -11.98 0.51
CA ASP A 50 3.00 -12.93 0.50
C ASP A 50 2.67 -14.23 1.24
N CYS A 51 1.85 -14.15 2.29
CA CYS A 51 1.33 -15.35 2.96
C CYS A 51 0.43 -16.14 2.01
N MET A 52 -0.54 -15.47 1.38
CA MET A 52 -1.50 -16.09 0.46
C MET A 52 -0.83 -16.64 -0.81
N ALA A 53 0.26 -16.01 -1.27
CA ALA A 53 1.00 -16.43 -2.46
C ALA A 53 1.56 -17.85 -2.36
N LYS A 54 1.82 -18.34 -1.13
CA LYS A 54 2.36 -19.67 -0.85
C LYS A 54 1.33 -20.80 -0.97
N TYR A 55 0.05 -20.48 -1.13
CA TYR A 55 -1.03 -21.47 -1.17
C TYR A 55 -1.51 -21.70 -2.61
N SER A 56 -2.80 -21.96 -2.80
CA SER A 56 -3.35 -22.35 -4.10
C SER A 56 -3.36 -21.19 -5.10
N ARG A 57 -3.53 -21.51 -6.38
CA ARG A 57 -3.73 -20.51 -7.44
C ARG A 57 -4.95 -19.61 -7.18
N VAL A 58 -6.00 -20.15 -6.54
CA VAL A 58 -7.19 -19.41 -6.15
C VAL A 58 -6.87 -18.41 -5.05
N ASP A 59 -6.04 -18.79 -4.07
CA ASP A 59 -5.60 -17.88 -3.00
C ASP A 59 -4.75 -16.73 -3.56
N GLN A 60 -3.85 -17.02 -4.51
CA GLN A 60 -3.06 -16.00 -5.21
C GLN A 60 -3.96 -14.97 -5.91
N LEU A 61 -4.97 -15.42 -6.66
CA LEU A 61 -5.95 -14.56 -7.34
C LEU A 61 -6.75 -13.71 -6.36
N ASN A 62 -7.25 -14.33 -5.28
CA ASN A 62 -8.00 -13.64 -4.24
C ASN A 62 -7.15 -12.58 -3.54
N ALA A 63 -5.88 -12.88 -3.26
CA ALA A 63 -4.95 -11.95 -2.64
C ALA A 63 -4.72 -10.71 -3.51
N MET A 64 -4.53 -10.89 -4.82
CA MET A 64 -4.37 -9.78 -5.76
C MET A 64 -5.63 -8.91 -5.84
N TYR A 65 -6.79 -9.54 -5.96
CA TYR A 65 -8.07 -8.83 -6.03
C TYR A 65 -8.35 -8.02 -4.75
N ALA A 66 -8.12 -8.65 -3.59
CA ALA A 66 -8.22 -8.01 -2.28
C ALA A 66 -7.24 -6.84 -2.15
N PHE A 67 -5.98 -7.05 -2.55
CA PHE A 67 -4.95 -6.00 -2.49
C PHE A 67 -5.34 -4.80 -3.34
N ASN A 68 -5.81 -5.02 -4.57
CA ASN A 68 -6.28 -3.93 -5.43
C ASN A 68 -7.43 -3.15 -4.77
N THR A 69 -8.43 -3.86 -4.26
CA THR A 69 -9.60 -3.24 -3.61
C THR A 69 -9.23 -2.43 -2.36
N GLU A 70 -8.25 -2.89 -1.58
CA GLU A 70 -7.80 -2.19 -0.37
C GLU A 70 -6.90 -0.99 -0.71
N VAL A 71 -6.06 -1.08 -1.74
CA VAL A 71 -5.24 0.05 -2.20
C VAL A 71 -6.10 1.15 -2.85
N ASP A 72 -7.15 0.78 -3.58
CA ASP A 72 -8.05 1.74 -4.24
C ASP A 72 -8.74 2.67 -3.22
N GLN A 73 -8.94 2.22 -1.97
CA GLN A 73 -9.48 3.05 -0.88
C GLN A 73 -8.57 4.22 -0.50
N PHE A 74 -7.28 4.18 -0.82
CA PHE A 74 -6.34 5.26 -0.55
C PHE A 74 -6.31 6.32 -1.65
N ASN A 75 -6.97 6.07 -2.79
CA ASN A 75 -7.06 7.00 -3.92
C ASN A 75 -5.70 7.53 -4.41
N PHE A 76 -4.69 6.65 -4.48
CA PHE A 76 -3.35 6.99 -4.98
C PHE A 76 -3.28 7.22 -6.49
N GLY A 77 -4.39 7.00 -7.20
CA GLY A 77 -4.48 7.12 -8.65
C GLY A 77 -4.47 5.76 -9.35
N SER A 78 -4.64 5.82 -10.66
CA SER A 78 -4.72 4.63 -11.51
C SER A 78 -3.42 3.82 -11.43
N PHE A 79 -3.56 2.49 -11.35
CA PHE A 79 -2.46 1.50 -11.37
C PHE A 79 -1.58 1.42 -10.11
N SER A 80 -1.84 2.17 -9.03
CA SER A 80 -1.01 2.11 -7.81
C SER A 80 -0.89 0.70 -7.23
N ALA A 81 -1.99 -0.08 -7.23
CA ALA A 81 -1.96 -1.47 -6.78
C ALA A 81 -1.06 -2.36 -7.64
N LEU A 82 -1.05 -2.16 -8.97
CA LEU A 82 -0.18 -2.89 -9.90
C LEU A 82 1.29 -2.53 -9.65
N HIS A 83 1.60 -1.25 -9.45
CA HIS A 83 2.95 -0.80 -9.10
C HIS A 83 3.48 -1.51 -7.86
N LEU A 84 2.66 -1.53 -6.82
CA LEU A 84 2.96 -2.16 -5.53
C LEU A 84 3.15 -3.68 -5.66
N LEU A 85 2.19 -4.39 -6.28
CA LEU A 85 2.23 -5.85 -6.40
C LEU A 85 3.39 -6.36 -7.25
N ALA A 86 3.78 -5.60 -8.26
CA ALA A 86 4.84 -6.00 -9.18
C ALA A 86 6.23 -5.52 -8.72
N SER A 87 6.36 -4.92 -7.53
CA SER A 87 7.67 -4.65 -6.91
C SER A 87 8.36 -5.95 -6.49
N ALA A 88 9.60 -6.11 -6.95
CA ALA A 88 10.33 -7.37 -6.97
C ALA A 88 10.87 -7.81 -5.61
N THR A 89 11.16 -6.85 -4.73
CA THR A 89 11.83 -7.03 -3.44
C THR A 89 11.14 -6.23 -2.35
N TRP A 90 11.36 -6.58 -1.07
CA TRP A 90 10.81 -5.79 0.04
C TRP A 90 11.25 -4.32 -0.05
N SER A 91 12.52 -4.10 -0.40
CA SER A 91 13.07 -2.76 -0.63
C SER A 91 12.29 -2.00 -1.71
N ASP A 92 12.00 -2.62 -2.85
CA ASP A 92 11.26 -1.96 -3.93
C ASP A 92 9.79 -1.69 -3.54
N ARG A 93 9.20 -2.51 -2.66
CA ARG A 93 7.86 -2.28 -2.12
C ARG A 93 7.83 -1.11 -1.15
N VAL A 94 8.81 -1.00 -0.25
CA VAL A 94 8.97 0.14 0.65
C VAL A 94 9.12 1.41 -0.18
N VAL A 95 10.00 1.42 -1.19
CA VAL A 95 10.20 2.56 -2.11
C VAL A 95 8.91 2.92 -2.84
N ALA A 96 8.23 1.93 -3.44
CA ALA A 96 6.97 2.16 -4.17
C ALA A 96 5.89 2.76 -3.26
N ALA A 97 5.68 2.17 -2.08
CA ALA A 97 4.73 2.68 -1.10
C ALA A 97 5.12 4.08 -0.62
N TRP A 98 6.41 4.33 -0.38
CA TRP A 98 6.90 5.62 0.08
C TRP A 98 6.65 6.72 -0.94
N CYS A 99 6.79 6.44 -2.24
CA CYS A 99 6.44 7.39 -3.29
C CYS A 99 4.94 7.69 -3.34
N LEU A 100 4.08 6.70 -3.11
CA LEU A 100 2.62 6.85 -3.22
C LEU A 100 2.01 7.59 -2.04
N VAL A 101 2.52 7.40 -0.82
CA VAL A 101 1.99 8.07 0.37
C VAL A 101 2.49 9.50 0.46
N GLY A 102 1.62 10.44 0.85
CA GLY A 102 1.98 11.85 1.00
C GLY A 102 2.92 12.14 2.17
N VAL A 103 3.46 13.36 2.23
CA VAL A 103 4.41 13.81 3.26
C VAL A 103 3.88 13.60 4.68
N GLU A 104 2.59 13.87 4.92
CA GLU A 104 1.97 13.65 6.23
C GLU A 104 2.01 12.18 6.65
N GLN A 105 1.73 11.26 5.73
CA GLN A 105 1.72 9.82 5.99
C GLN A 105 3.14 9.28 6.24
N ARG A 106 4.14 9.84 5.55
CA ARG A 106 5.56 9.57 5.80
C ARG A 106 5.98 10.02 7.20
N ALA A 107 5.56 11.21 7.62
CA ALA A 107 5.82 11.72 8.97
C ALA A 107 5.17 10.84 10.04
N ILE A 108 3.90 10.45 9.86
CA ILE A 108 3.20 9.52 10.76
C ILE A 108 3.94 8.17 10.85
N ALA A 109 4.41 7.63 9.73
CA ALA A 109 5.15 6.37 9.72
C ALA A 109 6.45 6.45 10.53
N ARG A 110 7.20 7.55 10.39
CA ARG A 110 8.42 7.79 11.19
C ARG A 110 8.09 7.96 12.67
N GLN A 111 7.02 8.68 13.00
CA GLN A 111 6.56 8.85 14.39
C GLN A 111 6.22 7.51 15.04
N PHE A 112 5.53 6.61 14.33
CA PHE A 112 5.21 5.29 14.87
C PHE A 112 6.44 4.45 15.19
N VAL A 113 7.50 4.55 14.40
CA VAL A 113 8.77 3.88 14.73
C VAL A 113 9.43 4.53 15.95
N ALA A 114 9.43 5.86 16.04
CA ALA A 114 9.96 6.58 17.21
C ALA A 114 9.19 6.25 18.50
N ASP A 115 7.89 5.99 18.39
CA ASP A 115 7.02 5.56 19.50
C ASP A 115 7.14 4.05 19.81
N GLU A 116 8.12 3.35 19.21
CA GLU A 116 8.33 1.90 19.32
C GLU A 116 7.08 1.07 18.97
N ALA A 117 6.20 1.61 18.11
CA ALA A 117 5.03 0.89 17.64
C ALA A 117 5.43 -0.23 16.67
N HIS A 118 4.54 -1.22 16.52
CA HIS A 118 4.77 -2.32 15.59
C HIS A 118 4.98 -1.82 14.16
N ASN A 119 5.99 -2.37 13.49
CA ASN A 119 6.31 -2.09 12.10
C ASN A 119 5.95 -3.30 11.22
N PHE A 120 5.12 -3.06 10.21
CA PHE A 120 4.73 -4.10 9.24
C PHE A 120 5.71 -4.24 8.06
N TRP A 121 6.75 -3.41 8.01
CA TRP A 121 7.81 -3.50 7.00
C TRP A 121 8.97 -4.38 7.48
N SER A 122 9.79 -4.84 6.54
CA SER A 122 10.96 -5.70 6.83
C SER A 122 12.00 -5.04 7.74
N ASP A 123 12.08 -3.71 7.72
CA ASP A 123 13.03 -2.90 8.46
C ASP A 123 12.48 -1.47 8.62
N THR A 124 13.28 -0.61 9.27
CA THR A 124 12.97 0.80 9.54
C THR A 124 13.91 1.76 8.80
N GLN A 125 14.49 1.36 7.66
CA GLN A 125 15.43 2.22 6.92
C GLN A 125 14.80 3.54 6.47
N PHE A 126 13.47 3.58 6.32
CA PHE A 126 12.71 4.80 6.01
C PHE A 126 12.78 5.91 7.08
N CYS A 127 13.34 5.60 8.25
CA CYS A 127 13.63 6.55 9.31
C CYS A 127 15.05 7.14 9.22
N ASN A 128 15.93 6.59 8.38
CA ASN A 128 17.31 7.06 8.29
C ASN A 128 17.38 8.46 7.64
N PRO A 129 18.31 9.33 8.09
CA PRO A 129 18.68 10.52 7.34
C PRO A 129 19.13 10.11 5.92
N GLY A 130 18.69 10.85 4.90
CA GLY A 130 19.04 10.52 3.50
C GLY A 130 18.06 9.55 2.81
N TRP A 131 17.02 9.07 3.50
CA TRP A 131 16.09 8.10 2.92
C TRP A 131 15.32 8.66 1.72
N ASP A 132 14.89 9.92 1.79
CA ASP A 132 14.12 10.52 0.71
C ASP A 132 14.98 10.68 -0.56
N GLU A 133 16.26 11.05 -0.41
CA GLU A 133 17.25 11.10 -1.48
C GLU A 133 17.52 9.71 -2.07
N TYR A 134 17.66 8.69 -1.22
CA TYR A 134 17.80 7.31 -1.64
C TYR A 134 16.58 6.86 -2.47
N VAL A 135 15.37 7.17 -2.02
CA VAL A 135 14.14 6.85 -2.75
C VAL A 135 14.13 7.50 -4.11
N GLN A 136 14.50 8.78 -4.23
CA GLN A 136 14.55 9.48 -5.52
C GLN A 136 15.54 8.85 -6.50
N ALA A 137 16.74 8.49 -6.02
CA ALA A 137 17.72 7.78 -6.84
C ALA A 137 17.19 6.40 -7.28
N ARG A 138 16.58 5.65 -6.35
CA ARG A 138 16.05 4.31 -6.62
C ARG A 138 14.87 4.32 -7.59
N VAL A 139 13.97 5.31 -7.48
CA VAL A 139 12.86 5.53 -8.40
C VAL A 139 13.36 5.78 -9.82
N THR A 140 14.42 6.56 -9.95
CA THR A 140 15.04 6.85 -11.25
C THR A 140 15.56 5.56 -11.90
N ALA A 141 16.24 4.70 -11.13
CA ALA A 141 16.72 3.39 -11.61
C ALA A 141 15.55 2.45 -12.00
N ILE A 142 14.51 2.35 -11.17
CA ILE A 142 13.32 1.54 -11.46
C ILE A 142 12.64 2.02 -12.75
N ASN A 143 12.48 3.34 -12.92
CA ASN A 143 11.90 3.93 -14.13
C ASN A 143 12.78 3.72 -15.38
N ALA A 144 14.08 3.47 -15.21
CA ALA A 144 15.00 3.11 -16.28
C ALA A 144 15.01 1.60 -16.61
N GLY A 145 14.23 0.79 -15.87
CA GLY A 145 14.17 -0.67 -16.05
C GLY A 145 15.21 -1.45 -15.23
N GLU A 146 15.99 -0.77 -14.39
CA GLU A 146 16.99 -1.40 -13.53
C GLU A 146 16.31 -1.98 -12.29
N THR A 147 16.01 -3.27 -12.32
CA THR A 147 15.39 -3.99 -11.20
C THR A 147 16.28 -5.13 -10.71
N GLY A 148 16.22 -5.40 -9.41
CA GLY A 148 16.91 -6.55 -8.83
C GLY A 148 16.19 -7.86 -9.14
N PRO A 149 16.82 -9.02 -8.86
CA PRO A 149 16.15 -10.31 -8.97
C PRO A 149 14.92 -10.36 -8.07
N ALA A 150 13.83 -10.95 -8.58
CA ALA A 150 12.60 -11.10 -7.82
C ALA A 150 12.79 -12.01 -6.61
N GLN A 151 12.35 -11.54 -5.43
CA GLN A 151 12.36 -12.28 -4.17
C GLN A 151 11.02 -12.93 -3.85
N PHE A 152 9.96 -12.59 -4.57
CA PHE A 152 8.59 -12.99 -4.24
C PHE A 152 7.89 -13.75 -5.35
N ASP A 153 7.17 -14.79 -4.94
CA ASP A 153 6.37 -15.62 -5.83
C ASP A 153 5.23 -14.86 -6.51
N ILE A 154 4.67 -13.84 -5.86
CA ILE A 154 3.60 -13.03 -6.45
C ILE A 154 4.07 -12.34 -7.74
N VAL A 155 5.35 -12.00 -7.85
CA VAL A 155 5.94 -11.35 -9.02
C VAL A 155 5.95 -12.30 -10.23
N SER A 156 6.14 -13.60 -10.00
CA SER A 156 6.02 -14.61 -11.07
C SER A 156 4.60 -14.69 -11.66
N PHE A 157 3.60 -14.32 -10.85
CA PHE A 157 2.21 -14.27 -11.27
C PHE A 157 1.88 -12.97 -12.01
N VAL A 158 2.16 -11.82 -11.39
CA VAL A 158 1.76 -10.50 -11.93
C VAL A 158 2.67 -10.04 -13.08
N GLY A 159 3.86 -10.62 -13.16
CA GLY A 159 4.90 -10.21 -14.09
C GLY A 159 5.50 -8.84 -13.74
N GLN A 160 6.37 -8.36 -14.63
CA GLN A 160 6.93 -7.01 -14.55
C GLN A 160 6.64 -6.26 -15.87
N PRO A 161 5.37 -5.90 -16.14
CA PRO A 161 5.03 -5.17 -17.37
C PRO A 161 5.63 -3.75 -17.35
N ALA A 162 5.69 -3.10 -18.52
CA ALA A 162 5.98 -1.67 -18.59
C ALA A 162 4.90 -0.90 -17.82
N ARG A 163 5.32 0.03 -16.94
CA ARG A 163 4.41 0.72 -16.00
C ARG A 163 4.54 2.24 -16.14
N ALA A 164 3.55 2.96 -15.62
CA ALA A 164 3.63 4.41 -15.52
C ALA A 164 4.84 4.83 -14.66
N ARG A 165 5.31 6.07 -14.80
CA ARG A 165 6.42 6.53 -13.95
C ARG A 165 5.93 6.65 -12.51
N LEU A 166 6.65 6.03 -11.59
CA LEU A 166 6.45 6.28 -10.18
C LEU A 166 6.97 7.69 -9.86
N VAL A 167 6.14 8.49 -9.21
CA VAL A 167 6.47 9.86 -8.79
C VAL A 167 6.25 9.99 -7.30
N PHE A 168 7.03 10.86 -6.68
CA PHE A 168 6.91 11.15 -5.26
C PHE A 168 5.68 12.04 -5.03
N ALA A 169 4.75 11.58 -4.20
CA ALA A 169 3.60 12.37 -3.78
C ALA A 169 4.10 13.64 -3.06
N GLN A 170 3.59 14.79 -3.51
CA GLN A 170 3.81 16.11 -2.92
C GLN A 170 3.04 16.27 -1.62
#